data_AF-A0A2V9RB98-F1
#
_entry.id   AF-A0A2V9RB98-F1
#
_cell.length_a   1.000
_cell.length_b   1.000
_cell.length_c   1.000
_cell.angle_alpha   90.00
_cell.angle_beta   90.00
_cell.angle_gamma   90.00
#
_symmetry.space_group_name_H-M   'P 1'
#
loop_
_entity.id
_entity.type
_entity.pdbx_description
1 polymer ?
#
loop_
_entity_poly.entity_id
_entity_poly.type
_entity_poly.pdbx_seq_one_letter_code
_entity_poly.pdbx_strand_id
1 'polypeptide(L)'
;MLARFGLFIIGIGVFTSPNLNSLGHERLKLLSLTKAGSPPIRGSGFLSQSSSKNNRDQRYKYRVLATKKTSTMEKELNEAAEEGFKFEGVMGGETAFGGSEVVVVMSRDTSLERKGTYEYKLLATNRTSTVQKELQQAADFGFEYLGQTVFETTFGGKEVVVIMERDREAEIVHYEYKLLATSKTSTMQKELSQAGEDGYSFVGMTVAQTAFGGQELVVILRKPGSR
;
A
#
# COMPACT_ATOMS: atom_id res chain seq x y z
N MET A 1 11.83 28.07 59.22
CA MET A 1 11.13 26.80 59.52
C MET A 1 11.57 25.79 58.47
N LEU A 2 12.12 24.62 58.86
CA LEU A 2 12.70 23.62 57.94
C LEU A 2 11.80 22.37 57.86
N ALA A 3 11.60 21.84 56.64
CA ALA A 3 11.31 20.43 56.34
C ALA A 3 11.67 20.23 54.84
N ARG A 4 12.77 19.59 54.40
CA ARG A 4 13.35 18.24 54.61
C ARG A 4 12.76 17.14 53.71
N PHE A 5 13.51 16.87 52.63
CA PHE A 5 13.84 15.58 51.99
C PHE A 5 12.77 14.71 51.30
N GLY A 6 13.12 14.26 50.09
CA GLY A 6 12.37 13.30 49.27
C GLY A 6 13.05 12.98 47.94
N LEU A 7 14.38 12.79 47.92
CA LEU A 7 15.15 12.42 46.72
C LEU A 7 15.12 10.90 46.52
N PHE A 8 14.75 10.42 45.34
CA PHE A 8 14.93 9.02 44.93
C PHE A 8 15.70 8.96 43.60
N ILE A 9 16.87 8.31 43.61
CA ILE A 9 17.69 8.02 42.43
C ILE A 9 17.79 6.50 42.29
N ILE A 10 17.12 5.94 41.29
CA ILE A 10 17.34 4.59 40.71
C ILE A 10 16.79 4.68 39.28
N GLY A 11 17.43 4.22 38.20
CA GLY A 11 18.78 3.72 37.97
C GLY A 11 18.94 3.49 36.46
N ILE A 12 20.14 3.66 35.90
CA ILE A 12 20.37 3.56 34.45
C ILE A 12 20.27 2.09 34.01
N GLY A 13 19.44 1.81 33.00
CA GLY A 13 19.30 0.48 32.39
C GLY A 13 19.30 0.58 30.86
N VAL A 14 20.46 0.38 30.24
CA VAL A 14 20.59 0.30 28.78
C VAL A 14 20.13 -1.10 28.34
N PHE A 15 19.09 -1.17 27.49
CA PHE A 15 18.59 -2.44 26.97
C PHE A 15 19.21 -2.75 25.60
N THR A 16 20.36 -3.42 25.58
CA THR A 16 20.97 -3.94 24.35
C THR A 16 20.41 -5.31 24.01
N SER A 17 19.75 -5.45 22.86
CA SER A 17 19.21 -6.72 22.36
C SER A 17 20.29 -7.79 22.14
N PRO A 18 20.14 -9.03 22.66
CA PRO A 18 21.00 -10.15 22.30
C PRO A 18 20.57 -10.80 20.98
N ASN A 19 21.58 -11.18 20.20
CA ASN A 19 21.50 -11.76 18.86
C ASN A 19 21.00 -13.23 18.88
N LEU A 20 19.92 -13.56 18.17
CA LEU A 20 19.45 -14.95 18.00
C LEU A 20 20.29 -15.70 16.94
N ASN A 21 21.46 -16.18 17.34
CA ASN A 21 22.27 -17.14 16.56
C ASN A 21 23.10 -18.04 17.48
N SER A 22 22.45 -18.86 18.34
CA SER A 22 23.14 -19.85 19.19
C SER A 22 22.18 -20.89 19.82
N LEU A 23 21.55 -21.75 19.02
CA LEU A 23 20.90 -22.96 19.53
C LEU A 23 21.20 -24.14 18.60
N GLY A 24 22.31 -24.82 18.89
CA GLY A 24 22.72 -26.06 18.23
C GLY A 24 22.03 -27.30 18.80
N HIS A 25 21.93 -28.30 17.94
CA HIS A 25 21.57 -29.70 18.17
C HIS A 25 21.95 -30.30 19.54
N GLU A 26 21.02 -30.97 20.22
CA GLU A 26 21.11 -32.43 20.44
C GLU A 26 19.85 -33.08 21.08
N ARG A 27 19.73 -34.40 20.86
CA ARG A 27 18.98 -35.43 21.64
C ARG A 27 17.45 -35.38 21.73
N LEU A 28 16.84 -36.41 21.12
CA LEU A 28 16.34 -37.57 21.89
C LEU A 28 16.19 -38.82 20.99
N LYS A 29 17.07 -39.80 21.20
CA LYS A 29 16.88 -41.20 20.77
C LYS A 29 16.64 -42.03 22.04
N LEU A 30 15.51 -42.72 22.16
CA LEU A 30 15.39 -44.18 22.41
C LEU A 30 13.93 -44.56 22.75
N LEU A 31 13.34 -45.45 21.96
CA LEU A 31 12.97 -46.82 22.38
C LEU A 31 12.14 -47.51 21.29
N SER A 32 12.56 -48.71 20.92
CA SER A 32 11.80 -49.67 20.09
C SER A 32 11.37 -50.87 20.97
N LEU A 33 10.72 -51.88 20.36
CA LEU A 33 10.01 -53.06 20.92
C LEU A 33 8.48 -52.82 20.92
N THR A 34 7.59 -53.71 20.42
CA THR A 34 7.77 -55.06 19.84
C THR A 34 6.67 -55.39 18.80
N LYS A 35 6.66 -56.62 18.24
CA LYS A 35 6.13 -56.99 16.91
C LYS A 35 4.87 -57.89 16.92
N ALA A 36 3.96 -57.63 15.97
CA ALA A 36 2.86 -58.49 15.46
C ALA A 36 2.48 -58.02 14.01
N GLY A 37 1.61 -58.65 13.19
CA GLY A 37 0.86 -59.90 13.39
C GLY A 37 0.14 -60.54 12.18
N SER A 38 0.20 -59.99 10.94
CA SER A 38 -0.49 -60.46 9.70
C SER A 38 -2.04 -60.29 9.69
N PRO A 39 -2.77 -60.41 8.54
CA PRO A 39 -2.40 -60.84 7.18
C PRO A 39 -2.72 -59.81 6.03
N PRO A 40 -2.35 -60.08 4.76
CA PRO A 40 -2.66 -59.18 3.64
C PRO A 40 -4.04 -59.45 3.00
N ILE A 41 -4.73 -58.39 2.58
CA ILE A 41 -5.93 -58.49 1.73
C ILE A 41 -5.60 -57.98 0.33
N ARG A 42 -5.85 -58.82 -0.68
CA ARG A 42 -5.72 -58.52 -2.11
C ARG A 42 -7.07 -58.72 -2.78
N GLY A 43 -7.67 -57.66 -3.34
CA GLY A 43 -8.85 -57.81 -4.18
C GLY A 43 -9.71 -56.55 -4.35
N SER A 44 -9.65 -55.98 -5.56
CA SER A 44 -10.79 -55.43 -6.31
C SER A 44 -11.72 -54.40 -5.64
N GLY A 45 -11.68 -53.15 -6.10
CA GLY A 45 -12.67 -52.14 -5.72
C GLY A 45 -12.47 -50.80 -6.41
N PHE A 46 -12.94 -50.68 -7.65
CA PHE A 46 -12.98 -49.42 -8.38
C PHE A 46 -14.03 -48.49 -7.72
N LEU A 47 -13.58 -47.54 -6.90
CA LEU A 47 -14.29 -46.27 -6.73
C LEU A 47 -13.23 -45.19 -6.75
N SER A 48 -13.17 -44.48 -7.88
CA SER A 48 -12.51 -43.19 -7.97
C SER A 48 -13.08 -42.33 -6.86
N GLN A 49 -12.29 -42.06 -5.81
CA GLN A 49 -12.59 -40.96 -4.91
C GLN A 49 -12.59 -39.73 -5.80
N SER A 50 -13.79 -39.21 -6.05
CA SER A 50 -13.97 -37.98 -6.79
C SER A 50 -13.03 -36.96 -6.16
N SER A 51 -12.12 -36.45 -6.99
CA SER A 51 -11.21 -35.39 -6.59
C SER A 51 -12.07 -34.17 -6.29
N SER A 52 -12.55 -34.10 -5.04
CA SER A 52 -13.13 -32.92 -4.43
C SER A 52 -11.99 -31.92 -4.35
N LYS A 53 -11.72 -31.28 -5.50
CA LYS A 53 -10.88 -30.10 -5.62
C LYS A 53 -11.24 -29.22 -4.44
N ASN A 54 -10.22 -28.75 -3.73
CA ASN A 54 -10.38 -27.68 -2.75
C ASN A 54 -10.81 -26.40 -3.48
N ASN A 55 -12.08 -26.36 -3.89
CA ASN A 55 -12.77 -25.19 -4.43
C ASN A 55 -13.44 -24.44 -3.27
N ARG A 56 -12.67 -24.24 -2.21
CA ARG A 56 -12.96 -23.29 -1.16
C ARG A 56 -12.16 -22.03 -1.47
N ASP A 57 -12.88 -20.92 -1.58
CA ASP A 57 -12.39 -19.61 -1.17
C ASP A 57 -11.20 -18.98 -1.92
N GLN A 58 -11.12 -19.09 -3.26
CA GLN A 58 -10.53 -17.97 -4.03
C GLN A 58 -11.53 -16.80 -4.09
N ARG A 59 -11.81 -16.19 -2.93
CA ARG A 59 -12.68 -15.01 -2.84
C ARG A 59 -12.13 -13.87 -3.69
N TYR A 60 -10.80 -13.66 -3.67
CA TYR A 60 -10.14 -12.62 -4.45
C TYR A 60 -9.34 -13.20 -5.61
N LYS A 61 -9.50 -12.60 -6.79
CA LYS A 61 -8.53 -12.69 -7.89
C LYS A 61 -7.66 -11.44 -7.88
N TYR A 62 -6.35 -11.61 -7.92
CA TYR A 62 -5.41 -10.48 -8.00
C TYR A 62 -4.89 -10.29 -9.42
N ARG A 63 -4.58 -9.04 -9.78
CA ARG A 63 -3.88 -8.65 -10.99
C ARG A 63 -2.76 -7.69 -10.61
N VAL A 64 -1.61 -7.83 -11.28
CA VAL A 64 -0.48 -6.89 -11.17
C VAL A 64 -0.36 -6.20 -12.52
N LEU A 65 -0.31 -4.87 -12.50
CA LEU A 65 0.00 -4.01 -13.64
C LEU A 65 1.41 -3.45 -13.43
N ALA A 66 2.23 -3.39 -14.47
CA ALA A 66 3.59 -2.89 -14.40
C ALA A 66 3.96 -2.15 -15.68
N THR A 67 4.37 -0.88 -15.57
CA THR A 67 4.75 -0.08 -16.75
C THR A 67 5.89 0.90 -16.49
N LYS A 68 6.59 1.23 -17.58
CA LYS A 68 7.61 2.27 -17.67
C LYS A 68 7.06 3.60 -18.20
N LYS A 69 5.74 3.70 -18.37
CA LYS A 69 5.04 4.88 -18.91
C LYS A 69 3.75 5.12 -18.13
N THR A 70 3.73 6.19 -17.34
CA THR A 70 2.57 6.65 -16.55
C THR A 70 1.29 6.78 -17.38
N SER A 71 1.40 7.18 -18.65
CA SER A 71 0.27 7.29 -19.57
C SER A 71 -0.35 5.96 -20.00
N THR A 72 0.33 4.81 -19.88
CA THR A 72 -0.31 3.50 -20.11
C THR A 72 -0.98 2.99 -18.85
N MET A 73 -0.45 3.32 -17.66
CA MET A 73 -1.03 2.88 -16.38
C MET A 73 -2.47 3.35 -16.17
N GLU A 74 -2.83 4.61 -16.52
CA GLU A 74 -4.24 5.05 -16.43
C GLU A 74 -5.16 4.20 -17.30
N LYS A 75 -4.72 3.87 -18.51
CA LYS A 75 -5.48 3.03 -19.44
C LYS A 75 -5.60 1.59 -18.89
N GLU A 76 -4.50 0.98 -18.47
CA GLU A 76 -4.45 -0.39 -17.94
C GLU A 76 -5.29 -0.54 -16.65
N LEU A 77 -5.28 0.47 -15.78
CA LEU A 77 -6.14 0.57 -14.60
C LEU A 77 -7.63 0.52 -14.97
N ASN A 78 -8.04 1.32 -15.96
CA ASN A 78 -9.44 1.37 -16.40
C ASN A 78 -9.86 0.09 -17.16
N GLU A 79 -9.02 -0.49 -18.00
CA GLU A 79 -9.27 -1.80 -18.64
C GLU A 79 -9.45 -2.91 -17.57
N ALA A 80 -8.68 -2.87 -16.48
CA ALA A 80 -8.88 -3.77 -15.34
C ALA A 80 -10.15 -3.44 -14.52
N ALA A 81 -10.54 -2.17 -14.42
CA ALA A 81 -11.78 -1.73 -13.77
C ALA A 81 -13.04 -2.27 -14.45
N GLU A 82 -13.05 -2.27 -15.80
CA GLU A 82 -14.12 -2.84 -16.62
C GLU A 82 -14.30 -4.34 -16.38
N GLU A 83 -13.21 -5.07 -16.14
CA GLU A 83 -13.26 -6.47 -15.69
C GLU A 83 -13.74 -6.64 -14.23
N GLY A 84 -13.85 -5.56 -13.45
CA GLY A 84 -14.25 -5.56 -12.05
C GLY A 84 -13.09 -5.63 -11.05
N PHE A 85 -11.85 -5.33 -11.45
CA PHE A 85 -10.74 -5.19 -10.50
C PHE A 85 -10.74 -3.79 -9.85
N LYS A 86 -10.57 -3.77 -8.53
CA LYS A 86 -10.37 -2.58 -7.70
C LYS A 86 -8.88 -2.41 -7.37
N PHE A 87 -8.39 -1.17 -7.32
CA PHE A 87 -7.06 -0.83 -6.82
C PHE A 87 -6.84 -1.28 -5.36
N GLU A 88 -5.66 -1.82 -5.06
CA GLU A 88 -5.24 -2.20 -3.70
C GLU A 88 -4.00 -1.41 -3.24
N GLY A 89 -3.05 -1.13 -4.14
CA GLY A 89 -1.83 -0.42 -3.79
C GLY A 89 -0.90 -0.19 -4.98
N VAL A 90 -0.01 0.79 -4.82
CA VAL A 90 0.99 1.19 -5.82
C VAL A 90 2.39 1.26 -5.22
N MET A 91 3.39 0.89 -6.00
CA MET A 91 4.80 1.13 -5.72
C MET A 91 5.50 1.56 -7.01
N GLY A 92 6.45 2.48 -6.89
CA GLY A 92 7.35 2.90 -7.97
C GLY A 92 8.78 2.71 -7.51
N GLY A 93 9.64 2.25 -8.42
CA GLY A 93 11.03 1.97 -8.12
C GLY A 93 11.65 0.97 -9.07
N GLU A 94 12.88 0.54 -8.77
CA GLU A 94 13.58 -0.46 -9.56
C GLU A 94 13.16 -1.88 -9.17
N THR A 95 12.73 -2.68 -10.14
CA THR A 95 12.56 -4.14 -9.96
C THR A 95 13.71 -4.90 -10.64
N ALA A 96 14.07 -6.06 -10.09
CA ALA A 96 15.26 -6.82 -10.48
C ALA A 96 15.32 -7.24 -11.96
N PHE A 97 14.18 -7.26 -12.66
CA PHE A 97 14.07 -7.59 -14.09
C PHE A 97 13.35 -6.52 -14.92
N GLY A 98 12.55 -5.64 -14.31
CA GLY A 98 11.89 -4.53 -14.98
C GLY A 98 12.76 -3.27 -15.09
N GLY A 99 13.68 -3.03 -14.15
CA GLY A 99 14.28 -1.70 -13.98
C GLY A 99 13.27 -0.74 -13.34
N SER A 100 13.40 0.57 -13.57
CA SER A 100 12.44 1.54 -13.03
C SER A 100 11.05 1.40 -13.69
N GLU A 101 10.05 1.10 -12.87
CA GLU A 101 8.64 0.95 -13.27
C GLU A 101 7.67 1.36 -12.16
N VAL A 102 6.41 1.61 -12.54
CA VAL A 102 5.27 1.72 -11.62
C VAL A 102 4.55 0.38 -11.62
N VAL A 103 4.42 -0.22 -10.43
CA VAL A 103 3.70 -1.46 -10.17
C VAL A 103 2.44 -1.17 -9.38
N VAL A 104 1.29 -1.65 -9.87
CA VAL A 104 0.01 -1.60 -9.16
C VAL A 104 -0.50 -3.01 -8.89
N VAL A 105 -1.00 -3.24 -7.68
CA VAL A 105 -1.79 -4.42 -7.34
C VAL A 105 -3.27 -4.04 -7.35
N MET A 106 -4.08 -4.90 -7.95
CA MET A 106 -5.54 -4.81 -7.96
C MET A 106 -6.15 -6.14 -7.54
N SER A 107 -7.33 -6.12 -6.90
CA SER A 107 -8.11 -7.31 -6.55
C SER A 107 -9.53 -7.25 -7.13
N ARG A 108 -10.15 -8.41 -7.31
CA ARG A 108 -11.58 -8.54 -7.60
C ARG A 108 -12.16 -9.60 -6.69
N ASP A 109 -13.15 -9.22 -5.88
CA ASP A 109 -13.97 -10.20 -5.15
C ASP A 109 -14.85 -10.95 -6.15
N THR A 110 -14.66 -12.26 -6.29
CA THR A 110 -15.41 -13.10 -7.22
C THR A 110 -16.75 -13.57 -6.67
N SER A 111 -17.09 -13.24 -5.42
CA SER A 111 -18.41 -13.47 -4.85
C SER A 111 -19.39 -12.33 -5.13
N LEU A 112 -18.90 -11.19 -5.64
CA LEU A 112 -19.70 -10.04 -6.03
C LEU A 112 -19.87 -10.01 -7.56
N GLU A 113 -21.09 -9.76 -8.05
CA GLU A 113 -21.35 -9.59 -9.48
C GLU A 113 -21.12 -8.16 -10.00
N ARG A 114 -20.57 -7.27 -9.16
CA ARG A 114 -20.25 -5.88 -9.54
C ARG A 114 -19.04 -5.84 -10.49
N LYS A 115 -19.19 -5.19 -11.64
CA LYS A 115 -18.13 -4.94 -12.65
C LYS A 115 -18.21 -3.48 -13.13
N GLY A 116 -17.06 -2.89 -13.48
CA GLY A 116 -17.02 -1.66 -14.30
C GLY A 116 -17.56 -0.37 -13.67
N THR A 117 -17.78 -0.32 -12.35
CA THR A 117 -18.30 0.90 -11.69
C THR A 117 -17.18 1.90 -11.39
N TYR A 118 -15.95 1.42 -11.14
CA TYR A 118 -14.80 2.28 -10.89
C TYR A 118 -14.20 2.86 -12.17
N GLU A 119 -13.75 4.11 -12.07
CA GLU A 119 -12.94 4.79 -13.07
C GLU A 119 -11.72 5.40 -12.38
N TYR A 120 -10.54 5.25 -12.98
CA TYR A 120 -9.28 5.73 -12.43
C TYR A 120 -8.73 6.91 -13.22
N LYS A 121 -8.08 7.82 -12.50
CA LYS A 121 -7.31 8.93 -13.05
C LYS A 121 -5.92 8.95 -12.45
N LEU A 122 -4.92 9.16 -13.29
CA LEU A 122 -3.51 9.20 -12.92
C LEU A 122 -2.96 10.61 -13.15
N LEU A 123 -2.54 11.25 -12.07
CA LEU A 123 -1.86 12.54 -12.11
C LEU A 123 -0.35 12.28 -12.02
N ALA A 124 0.38 12.51 -13.12
CA ALA A 124 1.83 12.42 -13.15
C ALA A 124 2.42 13.81 -13.42
N THR A 125 3.26 14.31 -12.52
CA THR A 125 3.89 15.63 -12.67
C THR A 125 5.30 15.67 -12.09
N ASN A 126 6.17 16.43 -12.75
CA ASN A 126 7.50 16.79 -12.29
C ASN A 126 7.52 18.14 -11.53
N ARG A 127 6.35 18.69 -11.20
CA ARG A 127 6.18 19.95 -10.46
C ARG A 127 5.21 19.77 -9.31
N THR A 128 5.74 19.54 -8.12
CA THR A 128 4.97 19.49 -6.86
C THR A 128 4.03 20.69 -6.67
N SER A 129 4.41 21.87 -7.20
CA SER A 129 3.58 23.08 -7.17
C SER A 129 2.29 23.02 -8.01
N THR A 130 2.15 22.06 -8.94
CA THR A 130 0.91 21.85 -9.71
C THR A 130 0.01 20.77 -9.11
N VAL A 131 0.57 19.82 -8.35
CA VAL A 131 -0.14 18.66 -7.79
C VAL A 131 -1.42 19.06 -7.04
N GLN A 132 -1.41 20.08 -6.18
CA GLN A 132 -2.62 20.49 -5.45
C GLN A 132 -3.75 20.93 -6.38
N LYS A 133 -3.42 21.66 -7.46
CA LYS A 133 -4.40 22.12 -8.45
C LYS A 133 -4.94 20.94 -9.27
N GLU A 134 -4.07 20.01 -9.66
CA GLU A 134 -4.44 18.82 -10.42
C GLU A 134 -5.31 17.86 -9.59
N LEU A 135 -4.98 17.67 -8.31
CA LEU A 135 -5.80 16.96 -7.32
C LEU A 135 -7.19 17.59 -7.21
N GLN A 136 -7.27 18.91 -7.01
CA GLN A 136 -8.55 19.60 -6.87
C GLN A 136 -9.38 19.48 -8.16
N GLN A 137 -8.78 19.71 -9.32
CA GLN A 137 -9.47 19.53 -10.61
C GLN A 137 -10.01 18.11 -10.81
N ALA A 138 -9.34 17.08 -10.31
CA ALA A 138 -9.86 15.71 -10.32
C ALA A 138 -10.99 15.51 -9.30
N ALA A 139 -10.85 16.07 -8.09
CA ALA A 139 -11.87 16.04 -7.05
C ALA A 139 -13.18 16.73 -7.46
N ASP A 140 -13.08 17.80 -8.25
CA ASP A 140 -14.23 18.52 -8.81
C ASP A 140 -15.04 17.63 -9.79
N PHE A 141 -14.40 16.61 -10.40
CA PHE A 141 -15.05 15.56 -11.21
C PHE A 141 -15.41 14.29 -10.40
N GLY A 142 -15.33 14.36 -9.07
CA GLY A 142 -15.69 13.29 -8.13
C GLY A 142 -14.65 12.20 -7.94
N PHE A 143 -13.38 12.44 -8.31
CA PHE A 143 -12.30 11.50 -8.03
C PHE A 143 -11.73 11.68 -6.61
N GLU A 144 -11.56 10.57 -5.90
CA GLU A 144 -10.93 10.48 -4.58
C GLU A 144 -9.49 9.96 -4.68
N TYR A 145 -8.59 10.49 -3.84
CA TYR A 145 -7.23 9.98 -3.69
C TYR A 145 -7.25 8.51 -3.20
N LEU A 146 -6.49 7.63 -3.86
CA LEU A 146 -6.23 6.26 -3.39
C LEU A 146 -4.78 6.00 -2.99
N GLY A 147 -3.82 6.57 -3.71
CA GLY A 147 -2.41 6.29 -3.46
C GLY A 147 -1.46 7.16 -4.27
N GLN A 148 -0.20 7.22 -3.82
CA GLN A 148 0.85 7.97 -4.50
C GLN A 148 2.16 7.18 -4.54
N THR A 149 2.97 7.46 -5.55
CA THR A 149 4.33 6.96 -5.64
C THR A 149 5.23 7.96 -6.37
N VAL A 150 6.52 7.63 -6.49
CA VAL A 150 7.47 8.36 -7.32
C VAL A 150 7.98 7.42 -8.40
N PHE A 151 7.88 7.87 -9.65
CA PHE A 151 8.39 7.16 -10.81
C PHE A 151 9.67 7.83 -11.29
N GLU A 152 10.73 7.04 -11.53
CA GLU A 152 11.96 7.54 -12.14
C GLU A 152 11.97 7.20 -13.63
N THR A 153 11.79 8.22 -14.46
CA THR A 153 11.80 8.07 -15.92
C THR A 153 13.18 7.60 -16.40
N THR A 154 13.21 6.90 -17.55
CA THR A 154 14.46 6.39 -18.16
C THR A 154 15.49 7.47 -18.50
N PHE A 155 15.09 8.76 -18.48
CA PHE A 155 15.97 9.91 -18.73
C PHE A 155 16.34 10.69 -17.45
N GLY A 156 16.14 10.09 -16.26
CA GLY A 156 16.59 10.65 -14.97
C GLY A 156 15.69 11.73 -14.36
N GLY A 157 14.51 11.99 -14.94
CA GLY A 157 13.48 12.82 -14.32
C GLY A 157 12.63 12.01 -13.34
N LYS A 158 12.37 12.54 -12.14
CA LYS A 158 11.46 11.94 -11.16
C LYS A 158 10.10 12.62 -11.21
N GLU A 159 9.05 11.82 -11.26
CA GLU A 159 7.65 12.27 -11.35
C GLU A 159 6.89 11.78 -10.12
N VAL A 160 6.13 12.66 -9.48
CA VAL A 160 5.13 12.26 -8.49
C VAL A 160 3.93 11.72 -9.27
N VAL A 161 3.53 10.50 -8.95
CA VAL A 161 2.36 9.84 -9.52
C VAL A 161 1.31 9.71 -8.42
N VAL A 162 0.12 10.25 -8.64
CA VAL A 162 -1.05 10.06 -7.77
C VAL A 162 -2.13 9.31 -8.55
N ILE A 163 -2.68 8.27 -7.94
CA ILE A 163 -3.82 7.51 -8.46
C ILE A 163 -5.07 7.92 -7.69
N MET A 164 -6.12 8.23 -8.44
CA MET A 164 -7.43 8.60 -7.92
C MET A 164 -8.52 7.72 -8.54
N GLU A 165 -9.60 7.48 -7.80
CA GLU A 165 -10.74 6.64 -8.20
C GLU A 165 -12.05 7.40 -8.04
N ARG A 166 -13.02 7.16 -8.93
CA ARG A 166 -14.44 7.44 -8.68
C ARG A 166 -15.26 6.17 -8.87
N ASP A 167 -16.25 5.93 -8.02
CA ASP A 167 -17.31 4.94 -8.28
C ASP A 167 -18.45 5.66 -9.01
N ARG A 168 -18.69 5.30 -10.27
CA ARG A 168 -19.72 5.89 -11.14
C ARG A 168 -21.15 5.67 -10.63
N GLU A 169 -21.35 4.71 -9.73
CA GLU A 169 -22.65 4.41 -9.10
C GLU A 169 -22.84 5.10 -7.74
N ALA A 170 -21.80 5.71 -7.17
CA ALA A 170 -21.87 6.35 -5.86
C ALA A 170 -22.28 7.83 -5.96
N GLU A 171 -22.80 8.39 -4.86
CA GLU A 171 -22.91 9.86 -4.73
C GLU A 171 -21.51 10.47 -4.72
N ILE A 172 -21.33 11.57 -5.48
CA ILE A 172 -20.06 12.29 -5.50
C ILE A 172 -19.81 12.94 -4.13
N VAL A 173 -18.73 12.53 -3.48
CA VAL A 173 -18.21 13.19 -2.28
C VAL A 173 -17.15 14.20 -2.72
N HIS A 174 -17.45 15.49 -2.56
CA HIS A 174 -16.47 16.54 -2.82
C HIS A 174 -15.43 16.60 -1.70
N TYR A 175 -14.17 16.75 -2.09
CA TYR A 175 -13.06 16.95 -1.16
C TYR A 175 -12.27 18.21 -1.55
N GLU A 176 -11.87 18.98 -0.55
CA GLU A 176 -10.84 20.00 -0.68
C GLU A 176 -9.48 19.37 -0.36
N TYR A 177 -8.53 19.47 -1.29
CA TYR A 177 -7.17 18.93 -1.13
C TYR A 177 -6.16 20.02 -0.75
N LYS A 178 -5.27 19.70 0.19
CA LYS A 178 -4.16 20.55 0.63
C LYS A 178 -2.86 19.76 0.53
N LEU A 179 -1.87 20.35 -0.12
CA LEU A 179 -0.53 19.78 -0.26
C LEU A 179 0.45 20.56 0.62
N LEU A 180 1.24 19.84 1.39
CA LEU A 180 2.37 20.37 2.14
C LEU A 180 3.65 19.77 1.56
N ALA A 181 4.64 20.61 1.27
CA ALA A 181 5.93 20.17 0.76
C ALA A 181 7.07 20.89 1.50
N THR A 182 8.04 20.13 2.00
CA THR A 182 9.20 20.71 2.69
C THR A 182 10.46 19.87 2.53
N SER A 183 11.61 20.54 2.40
CA SER A 183 12.93 19.92 2.58
C SER A 183 13.38 19.92 4.06
N LYS A 184 12.57 20.43 5.00
CA LYS A 184 12.85 20.48 6.44
C LYS A 184 11.72 19.85 7.24
N THR A 185 11.87 18.59 7.62
CA THR A 185 10.87 17.81 8.38
C THR A 185 10.42 18.48 9.69
N SER A 186 11.24 19.34 10.29
CA SER A 186 10.89 20.13 11.48
C SER A 186 9.79 21.17 11.27
N THR A 187 9.54 21.64 10.03
CA THR A 187 8.41 22.54 9.75
C THR A 187 7.11 21.76 9.54
N MET A 188 7.21 20.56 8.94
CA MET A 188 6.07 19.70 8.61
C MET A 188 5.17 19.40 9.82
N GLN A 189 5.74 19.18 11.02
CA GLN A 189 4.93 18.96 12.24
C GLN A 189 3.98 20.13 12.52
N LYS A 190 4.45 21.37 12.40
CA LYS A 190 3.62 22.57 12.64
C LYS A 190 2.58 22.74 11.54
N GLU A 191 2.96 22.52 10.29
CA GLU A 191 2.08 22.65 9.12
C GLU A 191 0.96 21.61 9.13
N LEU A 192 1.27 20.36 9.52
CA LEU A 192 0.29 19.29 9.72
C LEU A 192 -0.65 19.57 10.89
N SER A 193 -0.12 20.07 12.02
CA SER A 193 -0.95 20.46 13.17
C SER A 193 -1.94 21.55 12.79
N GLN A 194 -1.49 22.60 12.10
CA GLN A 194 -2.38 23.67 11.62
C GLN A 194 -3.42 23.14 10.61
N ALA A 195 -3.02 22.27 9.68
CA ALA A 195 -3.96 21.68 8.73
C ALA A 195 -5.01 20.78 9.42
N GLY A 196 -4.64 20.09 10.51
CA GLY A 196 -5.59 19.35 11.35
C GLY A 196 -6.61 20.26 12.04
N GLU A 197 -6.16 21.41 12.56
CA GLU A 197 -7.06 22.47 13.10
C GLU A 197 -7.99 23.04 12.01
N ASP A 198 -7.49 23.21 10.78
CA ASP A 198 -8.27 23.60 9.59
C ASP A 198 -9.26 22.48 9.11
N GLY A 199 -9.32 21.34 9.78
CA GLY A 199 -10.20 20.21 9.48
C GLY A 199 -9.68 19.20 8.45
N TYR A 200 -8.41 19.29 8.04
CA TYR A 200 -7.80 18.35 7.10
C TYR A 200 -7.32 17.04 7.76
N SER A 201 -7.51 15.95 7.02
CA SER A 201 -7.11 14.59 7.35
C SER A 201 -5.96 14.13 6.44
N PHE A 202 -5.03 13.35 6.99
CA PHE A 202 -3.92 12.77 6.22
C PHE A 202 -4.40 11.67 5.27
N VAL A 203 -3.90 11.68 4.02
CA VAL A 203 -4.17 10.58 3.05
C VAL A 203 -2.91 9.96 2.45
N GLY A 204 -1.79 10.68 2.35
CA GLY A 204 -0.58 10.11 1.78
C GLY A 204 0.67 10.96 1.93
N MET A 205 1.83 10.33 1.81
CA MET A 205 3.12 11.03 1.73
C MET A 205 4.10 10.31 0.79
N THR A 206 5.04 11.07 0.24
CA THR A 206 6.18 10.54 -0.54
C THR A 206 7.36 11.51 -0.51
N VAL A 207 8.53 11.08 -0.99
CA VAL A 207 9.71 11.94 -1.15
C VAL A 207 9.87 12.29 -2.62
N ALA A 208 9.42 13.48 -3.00
CA ALA A 208 9.54 14.00 -4.36
C ALA A 208 10.90 14.68 -4.58
N GLN A 209 11.19 15.02 -5.84
CA GLN A 209 12.32 15.86 -6.21
C GLN A 209 11.83 17.26 -6.56
N THR A 210 12.47 18.29 -5.98
CA THR A 210 12.16 19.69 -6.25
C THR A 210 12.63 20.08 -7.66
N ALA A 211 12.08 21.16 -8.19
CA ALA A 211 12.48 21.73 -9.49
C ALA A 211 13.98 22.13 -9.58
N PHE A 212 14.70 22.19 -8.45
CA PHE A 212 16.13 22.48 -8.37
C PHE A 212 16.97 21.26 -7.93
N GLY A 213 16.41 20.04 -8.01
CA GLY A 213 17.11 18.78 -7.78
C GLY A 213 17.24 18.32 -6.33
N GLY A 214 16.76 19.11 -5.36
CA GLY A 214 16.69 18.70 -3.95
C GLY A 214 15.58 17.69 -3.67
N GLN A 215 15.58 17.06 -2.51
CA GLN A 215 14.47 16.21 -2.06
C GLN A 215 13.49 17.01 -1.19
N GLU A 216 12.20 16.71 -1.32
CA GLU A 216 11.15 17.25 -0.47
C GLU A 216 10.17 16.16 -0.02
N LEU A 217 9.80 16.19 1.26
CA LEU A 217 8.69 15.41 1.78
C LEU A 217 7.39 16.09 1.32
N VAL A 218 6.61 15.40 0.48
CA VAL A 218 5.29 15.83 0.03
C VAL A 218 4.24 15.06 0.82
N VAL A 219 3.34 15.78 1.47
CA VAL A 219 2.18 15.23 2.17
C VAL A 219 0.91 15.74 1.53
N ILE A 220 -0.01 14.84 1.22
CA ILE A 220 -1.35 15.14 0.71
C ILE A 220 -2.36 14.95 1.84
N LEU A 221 -3.22 15.95 2.01
CA LEU A 221 -4.30 15.99 2.98
C LEU A 221 -5.63 16.26 2.26
N ARG A 222 -6.74 15.80 2.83
CA ARG A 222 -8.11 16.13 2.37
C ARG A 222 -9.05 16.47 3.52
N LYS A 223 -10.05 17.30 3.27
CA LYS A 223 -11.25 17.45 4.10
C LYS A 223 -12.51 17.38 3.23
N PRO A 224 -13.70 17.07 3.78
CA PRO A 224 -14.95 17.22 3.04
C PRO A 224 -15.08 18.64 2.49
N GLY A 225 -15.40 18.76 1.20
CA GLY A 225 -15.63 20.04 0.55
C GLY A 225 -16.98 20.64 0.96
N SER A 226 -17.06 21.97 0.94
CA SER A 226 -18.33 22.67 1.11
C SER A 226 -19.22 22.42 -0.12
N ARG A 227 -20.48 22.01 0.10
CA ARG A 227 -21.50 21.84 -0.94
C ARG A 227 -22.00 23.18 -1.48
#